data_AF-A0A948XRA2-F1
#
_entry.id   AF-A0A948XRA2-F1
#
_cell.length_a   1.000
_cell.length_b   1.000
_cell.length_c   1.000
_cell.angle_alpha   90.00
_cell.angle_beta   90.00
_cell.angle_gamma   90.00
#
_symmetry.space_group_name_H-M   'P 1'
#
loop_
_entity.id
_entity.type
_entity.pdbx_description
1 polymer ?
#
loop_
_entity_poly.entity_id
_entity_poly.type
_entity_poly.pdbx_seq_one_letter_code
_entity_poly.pdbx_strand_id
1 'polypeptide(L)'
;MTIHIEDLQFQCIIGILDFERVKEQNIIINLTLDYSYTNEFINYAEVVEFMKTHTKISKFLLIEDALRSLSTKLKEKFPLINTLN
;
A
#
# COMPACT_ATOMS: atom_id res chain seq x y z
N MET A 1 14.87 11.80 -2.13
CA MET A 1 14.03 11.72 -3.33
C MET A 1 12.65 11.32 -2.90
N THR A 2 11.63 11.92 -3.50
CA THR A 2 10.24 11.73 -3.09
C THR A 2 9.47 11.12 -4.26
N ILE A 3 8.72 10.06 -3.98
CA ILE A 3 7.84 9.39 -4.93
C ILE A 3 6.40 9.66 -4.47
N HIS A 4 5.59 10.16 -5.41
CA HIS A 4 4.17 10.36 -5.22
C HIS A 4 3.41 9.32 -6.06
N ILE A 5 2.58 8.53 -5.39
CA ILE A 5 1.62 7.64 -6.01
C ILE A 5 0.24 8.21 -5.70
N GLU A 6 -0.35 8.83 -6.71
CA GLU A 6 -1.64 9.51 -6.59
C GLU A 6 -2.74 8.64 -7.21
N ASP A 7 -3.89 8.63 -6.55
CA ASP A 7 -5.12 7.94 -6.95
C ASP A 7 -4.87 6.50 -7.42
N LEU A 8 -4.16 5.71 -6.62
CA LEU A 8 -3.97 4.30 -6.93
C LEU A 8 -5.26 3.53 -6.74
N GLN A 9 -5.97 3.28 -7.85
CA GLN A 9 -7.25 2.59 -7.84
C GLN A 9 -7.11 1.08 -8.08
N PHE A 10 -7.78 0.29 -7.25
CA PHE A 10 -7.94 -1.14 -7.47
C PHE A 10 -9.11 -1.70 -6.66
N GLN A 11 -9.53 -2.92 -7.01
CA GLN A 11 -10.58 -3.65 -6.30
C GLN A 11 -9.99 -4.63 -5.30
N CYS A 12 -10.54 -4.66 -4.08
CA CYS A 12 -10.22 -5.67 -3.09
C CYS A 12 -11.38 -5.89 -2.11
N ILE A 13 -11.32 -7.00 -1.39
CA ILE A 13 -12.22 -7.28 -0.26
C ILE A 13 -11.64 -6.57 0.98
N ILE A 14 -12.37 -5.60 1.52
CA ILE A 14 -12.03 -4.88 2.75
C ILE A 14 -13.32 -4.51 3.47
N GLY A 15 -13.30 -4.51 4.80
CA GLY A 15 -14.46 -4.17 5.62
C GLY A 15 -14.83 -5.27 6.62
N ILE A 16 -15.69 -4.89 7.57
CA ILE A 16 -16.12 -5.73 8.70
C ILE A 16 -17.48 -6.39 8.45
N LEU A 17 -18.28 -5.86 7.51
CA LEU A 17 -19.64 -6.33 7.29
C LEU A 17 -19.64 -7.55 6.35
N ASP A 18 -20.52 -8.50 6.61
CA ASP A 18 -20.55 -9.78 5.88
C ASP A 18 -20.64 -9.62 4.36
N PHE A 19 -21.42 -8.63 3.88
CA PHE A 19 -21.53 -8.38 2.44
C PHE A 19 -20.25 -7.80 1.82
N GLU A 20 -19.46 -7.04 2.60
CA GLU A 20 -18.15 -6.51 2.19
C GLU A 20 -17.12 -7.63 2.06
N ARG A 21 -17.29 -8.73 2.80
CA ARG A 21 -16.45 -9.93 2.73
C ARG A 21 -16.71 -10.79 1.50
N VAL A 22 -17.81 -10.55 0.79
CA VAL A 22 -18.23 -11.29 -0.41
C VAL A 22 -18.01 -10.47 -1.69
N LYS A 23 -18.26 -9.16 -1.64
CA LYS A 23 -18.16 -8.27 -2.80
C LYS A 23 -16.92 -7.39 -2.74
N GLU A 24 -16.14 -7.38 -3.82
CA GLU A 24 -15.00 -6.47 -3.94
C GLU A 24 -15.45 -5.00 -3.97
N GLN A 25 -14.64 -4.13 -3.37
CA GLN A 25 -14.85 -2.68 -3.31
C GLN A 25 -13.73 -1.96 -4.06
N ASN A 26 -14.08 -0.88 -4.76
CA ASN A 26 -13.08 0.03 -5.32
C ASN A 26 -12.44 0.81 -4.17
N ILE A 27 -11.12 0.73 -4.07
CA ILE A 27 -10.34 1.52 -3.13
C ILE A 27 -9.37 2.42 -3.89
N ILE A 28 -9.08 3.56 -3.27
CA ILE A 28 -8.13 4.55 -3.76
C ILE A 28 -7.09 4.75 -2.66
N ILE A 29 -5.82 4.59 -3.00
CA ILE A 29 -4.72 4.83 -2.07
C ILE A 29 -3.84 5.94 -2.63
N ASN A 30 -3.59 6.94 -1.80
CA ASN A 30 -2.55 7.94 -2.02
C ASN A 30 -1.36 7.57 -1.15
N LEU A 31 -0.15 7.65 -1.71
CA LEU A 31 1.07 7.38 -0.98
C LEU A 31 2.14 8.41 -1.36
N THR A 32 2.71 9.05 -0.36
CA THR A 32 3.95 9.81 -0.48
C THR A 32 5.06 9.07 0.23
N LEU A 33 6.14 8.84 -0.50
CA LEU A 33 7.30 8.08 -0.07
C LEU A 33 8.55 8.97 -0.16
N ASP A 34 9.24 9.15 0.96
CA ASP A 34 10.55 9.81 1.00
C ASP A 34 11.65 8.78 1.26
N TYR A 35 12.68 8.79 0.42
CA TYR A 35 13.83 7.89 0.54
C TYR A 35 15.16 8.58 0.21
N SER A 36 16.23 8.06 0.82
CA SER A 36 17.59 8.55 0.56
C SER A 36 18.12 7.96 -0.73
N TYR A 37 18.26 8.78 -1.78
CA TYR A 37 18.87 8.35 -3.03
C TYR A 37 20.39 8.41 -2.89
N THR A 38 21.01 7.25 -2.67
CA THR A 38 22.47 7.11 -2.54
C THR A 38 23.06 6.46 -3.80
N ASN A 39 22.79 5.18 -4.02
CA ASN A 39 23.21 4.41 -5.21
C ASN A 39 22.10 3.48 -5.76
N GLU A 40 20.98 3.37 -5.05
CA GLU A 40 19.85 2.52 -5.42
C GLU A 40 18.58 3.37 -5.49
N PHE A 41 17.73 3.11 -6.48
CA PHE A 41 16.43 3.75 -6.61
C PHE A 41 15.32 2.78 -6.20
N ILE A 42 14.26 3.31 -5.60
CA ILE A 42 13.06 2.53 -5.37
C ILE A 42 12.23 2.53 -6.66
N ASN A 43 11.93 1.34 -7.18
CA ASN A 43 11.05 1.19 -8.33
C ASN A 43 9.59 1.37 -7.90
N TYR A 44 8.98 2.49 -8.28
CA TYR A 44 7.59 2.80 -7.93
C TYR A 44 6.59 1.76 -8.48
N ALA A 45 6.89 1.12 -9.60
CA ALA A 45 6.03 0.06 -10.15
C ALA A 45 6.00 -1.17 -9.23
N GLU A 46 7.14 -1.52 -8.63
CA GLU A 46 7.20 -2.60 -7.64
C GLU A 46 6.52 -2.26 -6.33
N VAL A 47 6.59 -0.99 -5.90
CA VAL A 47 5.85 -0.48 -4.74
C VAL A 47 4.34 -0.63 -4.97
N VAL A 48 3.84 -0.16 -6.12
CA VAL A 48 2.43 -0.27 -6.49
C VAL A 48 1.97 -1.72 -6.55
N GLU A 49 2.72 -2.58 -7.22
CA GLU A 49 2.35 -3.98 -7.39
C GLU A 49 2.34 -4.74 -6.05
N PHE A 50 3.32 -4.43 -5.19
CA PHE A 50 3.37 -4.96 -3.84
C PHE A 50 2.16 -4.53 -3.01
N MET A 51 1.80 -3.24 -3.01
CA MET A 51 0.65 -2.74 -2.27
C MET A 51 -0.66 -3.39 -2.74
N LYS A 52 -0.89 -3.47 -4.05
CA LYS A 52 -2.08 -4.11 -4.62
C LYS A 52 -2.18 -5.57 -4.20
N THR A 53 -1.08 -6.31 -4.36
CA THR A 53 -1.02 -7.74 -4.05
C THR A 53 -1.24 -8.00 -2.57
N HIS A 54 -0.54 -7.25 -1.71
CA HIS A 54 -0.64 -7.39 -0.26
C HIS A 54 -2.07 -7.13 0.23
N THR A 55 -2.68 -6.02 -0.19
CA THR A 55 -4.04 -5.67 0.21
C THR A 55 -5.08 -6.68 -0.26
N LYS A 56 -4.97 -7.19 -1.49
CA LYS A 56 -5.88 -8.21 -2.04
C LYS A 56 -5.78 -9.55 -1.28
N ILE A 57 -4.58 -9.96 -0.88
CA ILE A 57 -4.36 -11.22 -0.16
C ILE A 57 -4.80 -11.10 1.29
N SER A 58 -4.47 -10.00 1.97
CA SER A 58 -4.74 -9.84 3.40
C SER A 58 -6.21 -9.67 3.73
N LYS A 59 -7.02 -9.13 2.81
CA LYS A 59 -8.46 -8.89 2.99
C LYS A 59 -8.79 -8.27 4.35
N PHE A 60 -8.24 -7.09 4.62
CA PHE A 60 -8.33 -6.46 5.95
C PHE A 60 -9.77 -6.22 6.40
N LEU A 61 -9.98 -6.25 7.71
CA LEU A 61 -11.25 -5.88 8.33
C LEU A 61 -11.37 -4.36 8.45
N LEU A 62 -10.35 -3.74 9.03
CA LEU A 62 -10.25 -2.29 9.25
C LEU A 62 -9.27 -1.64 8.27
N ILE A 63 -9.54 -0.40 7.89
CA ILE A 63 -8.68 0.39 7.00
C ILE A 63 -7.40 0.79 7.73
N GLU A 64 -7.51 1.07 9.03
CA GLU A 64 -6.39 1.38 9.92
C GLU A 64 -5.39 0.22 9.96
N ASP A 65 -5.88 -1.03 10.02
CA ASP A 65 -5.03 -2.22 9.98
C ASP A 65 -4.37 -2.38 8.61
N ALA A 66 -5.11 -2.10 7.54
CA ALA A 66 -4.57 -2.13 6.18
C ALA A 66 -3.41 -1.13 6.02
N LEU A 67 -3.60 0.12 6.46
CA LEU A 67 -2.59 1.17 6.41
C LEU A 67 -1.37 0.82 7.27
N ARG A 68 -1.59 0.34 8.50
CA ARG A 68 -0.51 -0.07 9.40
C ARG A 68 0.29 -1.22 8.80
N SER A 69 -0.38 -2.23 8.27
CA SER A 69 0.25 -3.37 7.62
C SER A 69 1.06 -2.95 6.39
N LEU A 70 0.48 -2.13 5.50
CA LEU A 70 1.17 -1.61 4.32
C LEU A 70 2.40 -0.78 4.70
N SER A 71 2.29 0.12 5.68
CA SER A 71 3.40 0.95 6.14
C SER A 71 4.56 0.11 6.68
N THR A 72 4.25 -0.87 7.54
CA THR A 72 5.28 -1.79 8.07
C THR A 72 5.91 -2.61 6.97
N LYS A 73 5.10 -3.21 6.09
CA LYS A 73 5.58 -4.09 5.02
C LYS A 73 6.37 -3.38 3.94
N LEU A 74 6.02 -2.13 3.62
CA LEU A 74 6.79 -1.29 2.71
C LEU A 74 8.18 -0.98 3.30
N LYS A 75 8.26 -0.58 4.58
CA LYS A 75 9.56 -0.32 5.23
C LYS A 75 10.43 -1.58 5.34
N GLU A 76 9.82 -2.74 5.58
CA GLU A 76 10.54 -4.03 5.60
C GLU A 76 11.09 -4.40 4.22
N LYS A 77 10.31 -4.21 3.16
CA LYS A 77 10.69 -4.59 1.79
C LYS A 77 11.65 -3.60 1.15
N PHE A 78 11.51 -2.32 1.47
CA PHE A 78 12.30 -1.23 0.90
C PHE A 78 13.00 -0.49 2.06
N PRO A 79 14.19 -0.93 2.48
CA PRO A 79 14.89 -0.36 3.64
C PRO A 79 15.39 1.07 3.43
N LEU A 80 15.43 1.55 2.18
CA LEU A 80 15.81 2.92 1.82
C LEU A 80 14.74 3.96 2.19
N ILE A 81 13.53 3.52 2.51
CA ILE A 81 12.40 4.37 2.89
C ILE A 81 12.69 5.04 4.24
N ASN A 82 12.73 6.36 4.25
CA ASN A 82 12.85 7.16 5.46
C ASN A 82 11.47 7.48 6.05
N THR A 83 10.53 7.88 5.21
CA THR A 83 9.21 8.37 5.63
C THR A 83 8.13 7.94 4.64
N LEU A 84 6.95 7.63 5.19
CA LEU A 84 5.73 7.28 4.46
C LEU A 84 4.61 8.17 4.99
N ASN A 85 3.89 8.83 4.09
CA ASN A 85 2.73 9.68 4.40
C ASN A 85 1.54 9.32 3.49
#